data_AF-A0A522VNT0-F1
#
_entry.id   AF-A0A522VNT0-F1
#
_cell.length_a   1.000
_cell.length_b   1.000
_cell.length_c   1.000
_cell.angle_alpha   90.00
_cell.angle_beta   90.00
_cell.angle_gamma   90.00
#
_symmetry.space_group_name_H-M   'P 1'
#
loop_
_entity.id
_entity.type
_entity.pdbx_description
1 polymer ?
#
loop_
_entity_poly.entity_id
_entity_poly.type
_entity_poly.pdbx_seq_one_letter_code
_entity_poly.pdbx_strand_id
1 'polypeptide(L)'
;DGGTAIISSLVVVLAVLGFTASLFLPQARQGNPEVILQPNFVKETAHVLGMIKGRRDIFLSVLGISWFWLVGATYLAQFPAFAKDVLHADEQVVTLMLTVFSVGIGIGSVICTRLLKGEISARHVPFAALAMTLFAFDLWLSGRSAANGQVQATILPLLDFLKLPGSWRVLSDLLLLAIAGGIYIVPLYTILQSRSADSKRARMIAANNIMNAAFMVLSAIAGAAMLALGFSVPEVFLTVALATLVVAVYICGLLPDALLKGFFAWALKRLYRVEIRGLENLKAAGDKAVVVVNHVSFLDAILMAAFLPKKPTFAVNSFIARLWWVRPFLSVVEAYPMDPTNPMSTKGLIHAVQEGRTCVIFPEGRITVTGALMKIYEGPGMIADKSQAPIVPVRIDGAQYTPFSRLKGKLRRRWFPPITITILPPCRFDLPDDVKGRARRQQIGVALYDVMSRMMFETSNNKRTLFEALLDARRTHGHNALAVEDINRKPLSYGRLIAGSLALGKYIVQGTKKGEALGLMLPNANGAAVSFFAAQAYGRVPAMLNFTTGAGNVLSACETACIRTVITSKRFIEQARLGALAEALKDKVRLVYLEDVRDEMGLSG
;
A
#
# COMPACT_ATOMS: atom_id res chain seq x y z
N ASP A 1 2.47 57.57 -22.53
CA ASP A 1 3.51 57.72 -23.56
C ASP A 1 4.94 57.29 -23.17
N GLY A 2 5.19 56.69 -21.99
CA GLY A 2 6.53 56.17 -21.62
C GLY A 2 6.64 54.64 -21.45
N GLY A 3 5.53 53.90 -21.54
CA GLY A 3 5.47 52.48 -21.16
C GLY A 3 6.42 51.59 -21.97
N THR A 4 6.49 51.78 -23.29
CA THR A 4 7.36 50.99 -24.17
C THR A 4 8.84 51.18 -23.83
N ALA A 5 9.26 52.42 -23.53
CA ALA A 5 10.65 52.73 -23.17
C ALA A 5 11.01 52.13 -21.80
N ILE A 6 10.09 52.21 -20.83
CA ILE A 6 10.27 51.62 -19.48
C ILE A 6 10.40 50.10 -19.59
N ILE A 7 9.47 49.42 -20.27
CA ILE A 7 9.49 47.96 -20.43
C ILE A 7 10.75 47.51 -21.19
N SER A 8 11.10 48.19 -22.28
CA SER A 8 12.30 47.85 -23.07
C SER A 8 13.57 48.00 -22.24
N SER A 9 13.68 49.07 -21.46
CA SER A 9 14.81 49.29 -20.56
C SER A 9 14.89 48.21 -19.48
N LEU A 10 13.75 47.83 -18.91
CA LEU A 10 13.66 46.81 -17.87
C LEU A 10 14.07 45.43 -18.40
N VAL A 11 13.64 45.08 -19.62
CA VAL A 11 14.04 43.84 -20.30
C VAL A 11 15.54 43.81 -20.56
N VAL A 12 16.13 44.92 -21.04
CA VAL A 12 17.58 45.00 -21.29
C VAL A 12 18.36 44.86 -19.98
N VAL A 13 17.94 45.55 -18.91
CA VAL A 13 18.59 45.45 -17.60
C VAL A 13 18.51 44.02 -17.07
N LEU A 14 17.35 43.38 -17.13
CA LEU A 14 17.18 41.98 -16.73
C LEU A 14 18.05 41.03 -17.57
N ALA A 15 18.15 41.25 -18.88
CA ALA A 15 19.00 40.46 -19.77
C ALA A 15 20.49 40.61 -19.41
N VAL A 16 20.95 41.84 -19.14
CA VAL A 16 22.34 42.12 -18.71
C VAL A 16 22.63 41.50 -17.34
N LEU A 17 21.71 41.64 -16.37
CA LEU A 17 21.85 41.02 -15.06
C LEU A 17 21.90 39.49 -15.17
N GLY A 18 21.01 38.90 -15.98
CA GLY A 18 20.97 37.47 -16.24
C GLY A 18 22.24 36.95 -16.91
N PHE A 19 22.73 37.67 -17.93
CA PHE A 19 24.00 37.35 -18.60
C PHE A 19 25.18 37.45 -17.63
N THR A 20 25.27 38.54 -16.87
CA THR A 20 26.33 38.76 -15.89
C THR A 20 26.32 37.67 -14.81
N ALA A 21 25.14 37.32 -14.29
CA ALA A 21 24.98 36.22 -13.35
C ALA A 21 25.43 34.88 -13.95
N SER A 22 25.16 34.64 -15.25
CA SER A 22 25.58 33.42 -15.93
C SER A 22 27.11 33.26 -16.03
N LEU A 23 27.87 34.36 -16.05
CA LEU A 23 29.34 34.34 -16.04
C LEU A 23 29.92 33.83 -14.71
N PHE A 24 29.14 33.92 -13.62
CA PHE A 24 29.52 33.38 -12.31
C PHE A 24 29.07 31.93 -12.10
N LEU A 25 28.47 31.29 -13.11
CA LEU A 25 28.14 29.87 -13.01
C LEU A 25 29.44 29.04 -12.97
N PRO A 26 29.59 28.12 -12.01
CA PRO A 26 30.77 27.27 -11.92
C PRO A 26 30.92 26.42 -13.18
N GLN A 27 32.16 26.23 -13.64
CA GLN A 27 32.46 25.38 -14.80
C GLN A 27 31.89 23.98 -14.59
N ALA A 28 30.97 23.58 -15.45
CA ALA A 28 30.40 22.24 -15.45
C ALA A 28 31.48 21.22 -15.84
N ARG A 29 31.56 20.11 -15.11
CA ARG A 29 32.44 18.99 -15.46
C ARG A 29 32.09 18.48 -16.88
N GLN A 30 33.09 18.31 -17.73
CA GLN A 30 32.89 17.74 -19.06
C GLN A 30 32.36 16.30 -18.93
N GLY A 31 31.16 16.05 -19.45
CA GLY A 31 30.51 14.74 -19.30
C GLY A 31 31.14 13.63 -20.15
N ASN A 32 31.70 13.98 -21.32
CA ASN A 32 32.47 13.06 -22.15
C ASN A 32 33.46 13.85 -23.05
N PRO A 33 34.77 13.82 -22.75
CA PRO A 33 35.78 14.55 -23.52
C PRO A 33 36.07 13.93 -24.90
N GLU A 34 35.61 12.71 -25.19
CA GLU A 34 35.84 12.02 -26.46
C GLU A 34 34.80 12.35 -27.55
N VAL A 35 33.83 13.22 -27.26
CA VAL A 35 32.80 13.59 -28.24
C VAL A 35 33.38 14.53 -29.29
N ILE A 36 33.57 14.02 -30.50
CA ILE A 36 33.93 14.81 -31.67
C ILE A 36 32.66 15.45 -32.25
N LEU A 37 32.60 16.78 -32.24
CA LEU A 37 31.49 17.53 -32.84
C LEU A 37 31.54 17.41 -34.36
N GLN A 38 30.49 16.87 -34.98
CA GLN A 38 30.39 16.83 -36.44
C GLN A 38 29.87 18.16 -36.97
N PRO A 39 30.53 18.79 -37.98
CA PRO A 39 30.08 20.06 -38.56
C PRO A 39 28.80 19.92 -39.39
N ASN A 40 28.42 18.70 -39.79
CA ASN A 40 27.17 18.46 -40.50
C ASN A 40 26.01 18.30 -39.49
N PHE A 41 25.32 19.41 -39.21
CA PHE A 41 24.20 19.46 -38.26
C PHE A 41 23.05 18.50 -38.60
N VAL A 42 22.75 18.28 -39.87
CA VAL A 42 21.66 17.37 -40.29
C VAL A 42 22.03 15.93 -39.95
N LYS A 43 23.25 15.51 -40.30
CA LYS A 43 23.76 14.17 -39.99
C LYS A 43 23.86 13.95 -38.49
N GLU A 44 24.33 14.94 -37.73
CA GLU A 44 24.43 14.87 -36.28
C GLU A 44 23.04 14.81 -35.62
N THR A 45 22.07 15.57 -36.13
CA THR A 45 20.66 15.49 -35.68
C THR A 45 20.09 14.09 -35.91
N ALA A 46 20.28 13.53 -37.11
CA ALA A 46 19.84 12.18 -37.43
C ALA A 46 20.51 11.12 -36.54
N HIS A 47 21.80 11.27 -36.26
CA HIS A 47 22.55 10.42 -35.35
C HIS A 47 22.00 10.49 -33.92
N VAL A 48 21.73 11.70 -33.41
CA VAL A 48 21.16 11.93 -32.08
C VAL A 48 19.74 11.34 -31.95
N LEU A 49 18.91 11.47 -32.98
CA LEU A 49 17.60 10.82 -33.04
C LEU A 49 17.68 9.28 -33.18
N GLY A 50 18.73 8.77 -33.82
CA GLY A 50 19.01 7.33 -33.87
C GLY A 50 19.29 6.74 -32.48
N MET A 51 19.96 7.50 -31.61
CA MET A 51 20.33 7.04 -30.26
C MET A 51 19.11 6.74 -29.37
N ILE A 52 18.04 7.54 -29.46
CA ILE A 52 16.83 7.29 -28.65
C ILE A 52 16.08 6.02 -29.09
N LYS A 53 16.17 5.64 -30.36
CA LYS A 53 15.51 4.42 -30.90
C LYS A 53 16.14 3.12 -30.37
N GLY A 54 17.41 3.16 -29.93
CA GLY A 54 18.11 2.00 -29.40
C GLY A 54 17.54 1.46 -28.07
N ARG A 55 16.70 2.24 -27.37
CA ARG A 55 16.06 1.83 -26.12
C ARG A 55 14.58 2.21 -26.13
N ARG A 56 13.72 1.20 -26.24
CA ARG A 56 12.25 1.36 -26.40
C ARG A 56 11.61 2.20 -25.28
N ASP A 57 12.07 2.05 -24.04
CA ASP A 57 11.59 2.81 -22.90
C ASP A 57 11.91 4.31 -23.00
N ILE A 58 13.11 4.65 -23.45
CA ILE A 58 13.52 6.03 -23.71
C ILE A 58 12.72 6.60 -24.89
N PHE A 59 12.64 5.86 -26.00
CA PHE A 59 11.89 6.29 -27.18
C PHE A 59 10.42 6.59 -26.88
N LEU A 60 9.74 5.69 -26.17
CA LEU A 60 8.34 5.89 -25.77
C LEU A 60 8.18 7.09 -24.80
N SER A 61 9.17 7.31 -23.92
CA SER A 61 9.16 8.47 -23.02
C SER A 61 9.30 9.77 -23.80
N VAL A 62 10.20 9.82 -24.80
CA VAL A 62 10.35 10.98 -25.70
C VAL A 62 9.06 11.23 -26.47
N LEU A 63 8.45 10.21 -27.08
CA LEU A 63 7.18 10.38 -27.78
C LEU A 63 6.05 10.92 -26.87
N GLY A 64 5.96 10.41 -25.64
CA GLY A 64 5.01 10.93 -24.67
C GLY A 64 5.29 12.39 -24.29
N ILE A 65 6.55 12.73 -24.02
CA ILE A 65 6.97 14.13 -23.76
C ILE A 65 6.61 15.04 -24.94
N SER A 66 6.90 14.61 -26.16
CA SER A 66 6.57 15.38 -27.38
C SER A 66 5.07 15.53 -27.58
N TRP A 67 4.26 14.52 -27.22
CA TRP A 67 2.81 14.63 -27.21
C TRP A 67 2.31 15.71 -26.24
N PHE A 68 2.86 15.75 -25.02
CA PHE A 68 2.52 16.81 -24.06
C PHE A 68 2.84 18.20 -24.62
N TRP A 69 4.00 18.38 -25.27
CA TRP A 69 4.35 19.65 -25.90
C TRP A 69 3.45 20.02 -27.07
N LEU A 70 3.00 19.05 -27.88
CA LEU A 70 1.99 19.26 -28.93
C LEU A 70 0.69 19.79 -28.33
N VAL A 71 0.19 19.12 -27.29
CA VAL A 71 -1.04 19.53 -26.60
C VAL A 71 -0.87 20.93 -26.02
N GLY A 72 0.18 21.15 -25.23
CA GLY A 72 0.48 22.44 -24.61
C GLY A 72 0.63 23.58 -25.62
N ALA A 73 1.43 23.38 -26.67
CA ALA A 73 1.62 24.39 -27.71
C ALA A 73 0.31 24.72 -28.44
N THR A 74 -0.55 23.72 -28.69
CA THR A 74 -1.87 23.97 -29.29
C THR A 74 -2.70 24.88 -28.38
N TYR A 75 -2.84 24.55 -27.09
CA TYR A 75 -3.62 25.38 -26.17
C TYR A 75 -3.05 26.79 -26.02
N LEU A 76 -1.74 26.93 -25.78
CA LEU A 76 -1.09 28.22 -25.60
C LEU A 76 -1.23 29.12 -26.84
N ALA A 77 -1.09 28.55 -28.04
CA ALA A 77 -1.25 29.29 -29.29
C ALA A 77 -2.70 29.76 -29.52
N GLN A 78 -3.68 29.00 -29.01
CA GLN A 78 -5.10 29.30 -29.20
C GLN A 78 -5.73 30.14 -28.09
N PHE A 79 -5.09 30.33 -26.93
CA PHE A 79 -5.67 31.12 -25.83
C PHE A 79 -6.06 32.56 -26.23
N PRO A 80 -5.28 33.32 -27.02
CA PRO A 80 -5.69 34.64 -27.46
C PRO A 80 -6.97 34.61 -28.31
N ALA A 81 -7.04 33.70 -29.30
CA ALA A 81 -8.21 33.53 -30.15
C ALA A 81 -9.42 32.98 -29.36
N PHE A 82 -9.20 32.07 -28.42
CA PHE A 82 -10.24 31.55 -27.54
C PHE A 82 -10.84 32.65 -26.66
N ALA A 83 -9.99 33.47 -26.02
CA ALA A 83 -10.48 34.56 -25.18
C ALA A 83 -11.28 35.59 -25.99
N LYS A 84 -10.74 36.02 -27.13
CA LYS A 84 -11.34 37.08 -27.95
C LYS A 84 -12.56 36.61 -28.74
N ASP A 85 -12.41 35.52 -29.49
CA ASP A 85 -13.38 35.10 -30.51
C ASP A 85 -14.46 34.16 -29.95
N VAL A 86 -14.20 33.49 -28.81
CA VAL A 86 -15.14 32.54 -28.18
C VAL A 86 -15.70 33.06 -26.86
N LEU A 87 -14.84 33.59 -25.98
CA LEU A 87 -15.26 34.09 -24.67
C LEU A 87 -15.63 35.57 -24.68
N HIS A 88 -15.36 36.29 -25.78
CA HIS A 88 -15.52 37.74 -25.91
C HIS A 88 -14.89 38.51 -24.75
N ALA A 89 -13.66 38.16 -24.37
CA ALA A 89 -12.95 38.71 -23.22
C ALA A 89 -11.61 39.36 -23.61
N ASP A 90 -11.10 40.22 -22.73
CA ASP A 90 -9.89 41.01 -22.97
C ASP A 90 -8.56 40.23 -22.77
N GLU A 91 -7.42 40.90 -23.01
CA GLU A 91 -6.08 40.33 -22.85
C GLU A 91 -5.73 39.97 -21.39
N GLN A 92 -6.42 40.57 -20.40
CA GLN A 92 -6.22 40.21 -19.00
C GLN A 92 -6.76 38.79 -18.73
N VAL A 93 -7.83 38.39 -19.41
CA VAL A 93 -8.34 37.00 -19.35
C VAL A 93 -7.35 36.01 -19.99
N VAL A 94 -6.70 36.38 -21.11
CA VAL A 94 -5.61 35.55 -21.68
C VAL A 94 -4.48 35.37 -20.67
N THR A 95 -4.09 36.44 -19.99
CA THR A 95 -3.06 36.41 -18.94
C THR A 95 -3.48 35.52 -17.76
N LEU A 96 -4.74 35.59 -17.35
CA LEU A 96 -5.31 34.72 -16.32
C LEU A 96 -5.26 33.25 -16.77
N MET A 97 -5.67 32.93 -17.99
CA MET A 97 -5.63 31.56 -18.53
C MET A 97 -4.20 31.00 -18.54
N LEU A 98 -3.23 31.77 -19.01
CA LEU A 98 -1.80 31.40 -18.99
C LEU A 98 -1.31 31.16 -17.56
N THR A 99 -1.73 32.00 -16.61
CA THR A 99 -1.38 31.88 -15.19
C THR A 99 -1.97 30.60 -14.60
N VAL A 100 -3.27 30.36 -14.78
CA VAL A 100 -3.98 29.17 -14.29
C VAL A 100 -3.37 27.89 -14.86
N PHE A 101 -3.08 27.88 -16.17
CA PHE A 101 -2.45 26.75 -16.84
C PHE A 101 -1.04 26.48 -16.29
N SER A 102 -0.23 27.52 -16.11
CA SER A 102 1.14 27.40 -15.56
C SER A 102 1.14 26.90 -14.11
N VAL A 103 0.28 27.48 -13.26
CA VAL A 103 0.09 27.04 -11.86
C VAL A 103 -0.40 25.59 -11.80
N GLY A 104 -1.33 25.21 -12.69
CA GLY A 104 -1.84 23.84 -12.80
C GLY A 104 -0.74 22.83 -13.07
N ILE A 105 0.17 23.09 -14.02
CA ILE A 105 1.32 22.21 -14.30
C ILE A 105 2.21 22.08 -13.04
N GLY A 106 2.45 23.19 -12.33
CA GLY A 106 3.21 23.19 -11.08
C GLY A 106 2.57 22.31 -10.00
N ILE A 107 1.26 22.47 -9.78
CA ILE A 107 0.48 21.64 -8.84
C ILE A 107 0.55 20.16 -9.25
N GLY A 108 0.30 19.85 -10.52
CA GLY A 108 0.37 18.50 -11.06
C GLY A 108 1.74 17.85 -10.84
N SER A 109 2.82 18.61 -10.99
CA SER A 109 4.19 18.15 -10.77
C SER A 109 4.46 17.77 -9.29
N VAL A 110 3.95 18.57 -8.35
CA VAL A 110 4.03 18.29 -6.91
C VAL A 110 3.19 17.07 -6.54
N ILE A 111 1.96 16.98 -7.08
CA ILE A 111 1.07 15.82 -6.88
C ILE A 111 1.76 14.55 -7.38
N CYS A 112 2.36 14.58 -8.57
CA CYS A 112 3.07 13.45 -9.14
C CYS A 112 4.18 12.94 -8.22
N THR A 113 4.98 13.85 -7.65
CA THR A 113 6.04 13.51 -6.70
C THR A 113 5.49 12.78 -5.47
N ARG A 114 4.36 13.26 -4.91
CA ARG A 114 3.69 12.60 -3.77
C ARG A 114 3.10 11.25 -4.13
N LEU A 115 2.52 11.11 -5.33
CA LEU A 115 1.95 9.86 -5.81
C LEU A 115 3.04 8.81 -6.09
N LEU A 116 4.21 9.22 -6.57
CA LEU A 116 5.32 8.34 -6.90
C LEU A 116 6.17 7.96 -5.67
N LYS A 117 6.20 8.78 -4.62
CA LYS A 117 6.97 8.53 -3.38
C LYS A 117 8.45 8.19 -3.65
N GLY A 118 9.05 8.88 -4.62
CA GLY A 118 10.44 8.68 -5.03
C GLY A 118 10.68 7.49 -5.97
N GLU A 119 9.65 6.77 -6.39
CA GLU A 119 9.79 5.69 -7.38
C GLU A 119 9.77 6.24 -8.81
N ILE A 120 10.71 5.80 -9.64
CA ILE A 120 10.77 6.15 -11.06
C ILE A 120 9.82 5.21 -11.82
N SER A 121 8.60 5.67 -12.11
CA SER A 121 7.56 4.86 -12.73
C SER A 121 6.58 5.68 -13.57
N ALA A 122 6.15 5.13 -14.70
CA ALA A 122 5.12 5.69 -15.57
C ALA A 122 3.69 5.31 -15.13
N ARG A 123 3.49 4.70 -13.94
CA ARG A 123 2.20 4.12 -13.53
C ARG A 123 0.99 5.07 -13.57
N HIS A 124 1.21 6.38 -13.41
CA HIS A 124 0.14 7.38 -13.42
C HIS A 124 -0.09 8.03 -14.78
N VAL A 125 0.82 7.83 -15.75
CA VAL A 125 0.74 8.43 -17.09
C VAL A 125 -0.55 8.07 -17.83
N PRO A 126 -1.03 6.79 -17.82
CA PRO A 126 -2.29 6.47 -18.48
C PRO A 126 -3.50 7.22 -17.90
N PHE A 127 -3.59 7.29 -16.57
CA PHE A 127 -4.67 8.01 -15.87
C PHE A 127 -4.61 9.51 -16.14
N ALA A 128 -3.41 10.08 -16.19
CA ALA A 128 -3.20 11.48 -16.51
C ALA A 128 -3.60 11.79 -17.96
N ALA A 129 -3.29 10.92 -18.93
CA ALA A 129 -3.70 11.09 -20.33
C ALA A 129 -5.23 11.01 -20.51
N LEU A 130 -5.90 10.10 -19.80
CA LEU A 130 -7.36 10.02 -19.77
C LEU A 130 -7.99 11.27 -19.13
N ALA A 131 -7.40 11.79 -18.04
CA ALA A 131 -7.85 13.02 -17.41
C ALA A 131 -7.64 14.24 -18.34
N MET A 132 -6.50 14.33 -19.02
CA MET A 132 -6.27 15.37 -20.04
C MET A 132 -7.33 15.31 -21.13
N THR A 133 -7.67 14.11 -21.61
CA THR A 133 -8.73 13.91 -22.61
C THR A 133 -10.09 14.40 -22.10
N LEU A 134 -10.45 14.04 -20.87
CA LEU A 134 -11.73 14.42 -20.26
C LEU A 134 -11.87 15.94 -20.15
N PHE A 135 -10.87 16.63 -19.59
CA PHE A 135 -10.93 18.08 -19.39
C PHE A 135 -10.74 18.86 -20.70
N ALA A 136 -9.98 18.33 -21.67
CA ALA A 136 -9.92 18.87 -23.01
C ALA A 136 -11.28 18.82 -23.73
N PHE A 137 -12.01 17.71 -23.56
CA PHE A 137 -13.35 17.54 -24.10
C PHE A 137 -14.39 18.42 -23.38
N ASP A 138 -14.32 18.54 -22.05
CA ASP A 138 -15.21 19.45 -21.32
C ASP A 138 -14.97 20.91 -21.68
N LEU A 139 -13.71 21.30 -21.90
CA LEU A 139 -13.35 22.63 -22.38
C LEU A 139 -13.95 22.92 -23.78
N TRP A 140 -14.02 21.92 -24.66
CA TRP A 140 -14.75 22.05 -25.92
C TRP A 140 -16.25 22.28 -25.70
N LEU A 141 -16.88 21.53 -24.79
CA LEU A 141 -18.29 21.73 -24.45
C LEU A 141 -18.54 23.14 -23.89
N SER A 142 -17.68 23.58 -22.97
CA SER A 142 -17.71 24.92 -22.38
C SER A 142 -17.53 26.01 -23.44
N GLY A 143 -16.56 25.85 -24.35
CA GLY A 143 -16.31 26.77 -25.44
C GLY A 143 -17.46 26.82 -26.47
N ARG A 144 -18.05 25.67 -26.81
CA ARG A 144 -19.22 25.60 -27.69
C ARG A 144 -20.44 26.26 -27.08
N SER A 145 -20.68 26.06 -25.78
CA SER A 145 -21.76 26.73 -25.06
C SER A 145 -21.58 28.24 -25.01
N ALA A 146 -20.34 28.73 -24.83
CA ALA A 146 -20.02 30.15 -24.87
C ALA A 146 -20.24 30.75 -26.26
N ALA A 147 -19.78 30.06 -27.32
CA ALA A 147 -19.96 30.48 -28.71
C ALA A 147 -21.44 30.53 -29.16
N ASN A 148 -22.29 29.69 -28.57
CA ASN A 148 -23.73 29.64 -28.88
C ASN A 148 -24.58 30.59 -28.01
N GLY A 149 -23.99 31.23 -26.99
CA GLY A 149 -24.65 32.30 -26.24
C GLY A 149 -24.85 33.54 -27.11
N GLN A 150 -25.87 34.36 -26.83
CA GLN A 150 -26.10 35.60 -27.59
C GLN A 150 -24.81 36.43 -27.67
N VAL A 151 -24.39 36.73 -28.90
CA VAL A 151 -23.21 37.53 -29.23
C VAL A 151 -23.27 38.86 -28.46
N GLN A 152 -22.45 38.99 -27.42
CA GLN A 152 -22.25 40.27 -26.76
C GLN A 152 -21.30 41.10 -27.62
N ALA A 153 -21.78 42.24 -28.11
CA ALA A 153 -21.00 43.13 -28.98
C ALA A 153 -19.78 43.77 -28.27
N THR A 154 -19.66 43.59 -26.95
CA THR A 154 -18.66 44.25 -26.11
C THR A 154 -17.70 43.23 -25.51
N ILE A 155 -16.39 43.49 -25.65
CA ILE A 155 -15.34 42.69 -25.02
C ILE A 155 -15.44 42.87 -23.49
N LEU A 156 -15.58 41.77 -22.77
CA LEU A 156 -15.73 41.73 -21.32
C LEU A 156 -14.36 41.94 -20.62
N PRO A 157 -14.28 42.93 -19.71
CA PRO A 157 -13.14 43.05 -18.80
C PRO A 157 -13.06 41.84 -17.86
N LEU A 158 -11.85 41.57 -17.33
CA LEU A 158 -11.58 40.46 -16.41
C LEU A 158 -12.61 40.29 -15.28
N LEU A 159 -12.97 41.37 -14.58
CA LEU A 159 -13.88 41.30 -13.44
C LEU A 159 -15.31 40.90 -13.84
N ASP A 160 -15.76 41.30 -15.03
CA ASP A 160 -17.09 40.95 -15.52
C ASP A 160 -17.10 39.53 -16.10
N PHE A 161 -16.01 39.10 -16.73
CA PHE A 161 -15.79 37.70 -17.09
C PHE A 161 -15.93 36.79 -15.87
N LEU A 162 -15.30 37.11 -14.74
CA LEU A 162 -15.34 36.26 -13.53
C LEU A 162 -16.73 36.15 -12.86
N LYS A 163 -17.66 37.06 -13.17
CA LYS A 163 -19.06 37.00 -12.68
C LYS A 163 -19.90 35.98 -13.45
N LEU A 164 -19.50 35.61 -14.67
CA LEU A 164 -20.23 34.63 -15.46
C LEU A 164 -20.01 33.22 -14.90
N PRO A 165 -21.07 32.43 -14.64
CA PRO A 165 -20.94 31.05 -14.16
C PRO A 165 -20.11 30.15 -15.08
N GLY A 166 -20.15 30.39 -16.40
CA GLY A 166 -19.38 29.63 -17.39
C GLY A 166 -17.86 29.82 -17.29
N SER A 167 -17.41 30.98 -16.81
CA SER A 167 -15.98 31.33 -16.70
C SER A 167 -15.25 30.43 -15.71
N TRP A 168 -15.87 30.11 -14.58
CA TRP A 168 -15.28 29.20 -13.60
C TRP A 168 -15.16 27.77 -14.10
N ARG A 169 -16.07 27.32 -14.97
CA ARG A 169 -15.96 26.02 -15.63
C ARG A 169 -14.76 25.99 -16.57
N VAL A 170 -14.63 26.99 -17.46
CA VAL A 170 -13.48 27.13 -18.37
C VAL A 170 -12.15 27.17 -17.61
N LEU A 171 -12.05 27.98 -16.55
CA LEU A 171 -10.84 28.07 -15.74
C LEU A 171 -10.55 26.76 -14.99
N SER A 172 -11.58 26.06 -14.51
CA SER A 172 -11.43 24.75 -13.86
C SER A 172 -10.96 23.68 -14.85
N ASP A 173 -11.52 23.65 -16.05
CA ASP A 173 -11.10 22.73 -17.11
C ASP A 173 -9.64 22.94 -17.48
N LEU A 174 -9.22 24.21 -17.68
CA LEU A 174 -7.82 24.56 -17.94
C LEU A 174 -6.90 24.16 -16.79
N LEU A 175 -7.30 24.43 -15.54
CA LEU A 175 -6.53 24.06 -14.36
C LEU A 175 -6.36 22.55 -14.25
N LEU A 176 -7.44 21.79 -14.40
CA LEU A 176 -7.44 20.33 -14.26
C LEU A 176 -6.74 19.64 -15.43
N LEU A 177 -6.89 20.16 -16.66
CA LEU A 177 -6.11 19.76 -17.83
C LEU A 177 -4.62 19.97 -17.58
N ALA A 178 -4.22 21.12 -17.05
CA ALA A 178 -2.84 21.44 -16.72
C ALA A 178 -2.27 20.58 -15.58
N ILE A 179 -3.06 20.32 -14.52
CA ILE A 179 -2.68 19.41 -13.43
C ILE A 179 -2.46 18.00 -13.98
N ALA A 180 -3.37 17.50 -14.82
CA ALA A 180 -3.22 16.21 -15.47
C ALA A 180 -1.96 16.19 -16.35
N GLY A 181 -1.71 17.27 -17.11
CA GLY A 181 -0.48 17.47 -17.87
C GLY A 181 0.79 17.41 -17.03
N GLY A 182 0.82 18.04 -15.85
CA GLY A 182 1.92 17.97 -14.89
C GLY A 182 2.16 16.55 -14.37
N ILE A 183 1.09 15.81 -14.06
CA ILE A 183 1.18 14.40 -13.63
C ILE A 183 1.69 13.50 -14.76
N TYR A 184 1.29 13.80 -16.00
CA TYR A 184 1.70 13.10 -17.21
C TYR A 184 3.19 13.29 -17.52
N ILE A 185 3.68 14.53 -17.50
CA ILE A 185 4.99 14.89 -18.07
C ILE A 185 6.18 14.57 -17.16
N VAL A 186 6.04 14.79 -15.86
CA VAL A 186 7.12 14.61 -14.87
C VAL A 186 7.72 13.19 -14.88
N PRO A 187 6.94 12.08 -14.80
CA PRO A 187 7.53 10.74 -14.76
C PRO A 187 8.26 10.39 -16.05
N LEU A 188 7.81 10.89 -17.21
CA LEU A 188 8.44 10.63 -18.49
C LEU A 188 9.82 11.30 -18.58
N TYR A 189 9.94 12.55 -18.11
CA TYR A 189 11.25 13.20 -17.98
C TYR A 189 12.16 12.48 -16.99
N THR A 190 11.63 12.06 -15.84
CA THR A 190 12.42 11.31 -14.86
C THR A 190 12.92 9.99 -15.45
N ILE A 191 12.10 9.27 -16.23
CA ILE A 191 12.53 8.04 -16.93
C ILE A 191 13.60 8.35 -17.96
N LEU A 192 13.41 9.36 -18.81
CA LEU A 192 14.40 9.80 -19.80
C LEU A 192 15.74 10.12 -19.14
N GLN A 193 15.75 10.89 -18.05
CA GLN A 193 16.98 11.33 -17.37
C GLN A 193 17.67 10.19 -16.63
N SER A 194 16.92 9.44 -15.80
CA SER A 194 17.48 8.40 -14.95
C SER A 194 17.97 7.17 -15.72
N ARG A 195 17.31 6.83 -16.83
CA ARG A 195 17.69 5.66 -17.65
C ARG A 195 18.74 5.97 -18.70
N SER A 196 18.98 7.24 -18.99
CA SER A 196 20.08 7.66 -19.85
C SER A 196 21.41 7.50 -19.12
N ALA A 197 22.36 6.81 -19.75
CA ALA A 197 23.73 6.74 -19.27
C ALA A 197 24.33 8.15 -19.13
N ASP A 198 25.12 8.40 -18.10
CA ASP A 198 25.63 9.73 -17.77
C ASP A 198 26.38 10.38 -18.96
N SER A 199 27.18 9.59 -19.70
CA SER A 199 27.94 10.04 -20.88
C SER A 199 27.08 10.39 -22.11
N LYS A 200 25.78 10.04 -22.11
CA LYS A 200 24.84 10.28 -23.22
C LYS A 200 23.63 11.10 -22.81
N ARG A 201 23.42 11.39 -21.51
CA ARG A 201 22.23 12.06 -20.98
C ARG A 201 21.95 13.40 -21.66
N ALA A 202 22.95 14.25 -21.84
CA ALA A 202 22.79 15.55 -22.51
C ALA A 202 22.30 15.40 -23.96
N ARG A 203 22.85 14.44 -24.72
CA ARG A 203 22.41 14.16 -26.10
C ARG A 203 21.01 13.56 -26.16
N MET A 204 20.63 12.73 -25.18
CA MET A 204 19.26 12.21 -25.07
C MET A 204 18.25 13.33 -24.78
N ILE A 205 18.60 14.31 -23.94
CA ILE A 205 17.79 15.51 -23.71
C ILE A 205 17.72 16.37 -24.97
N ALA A 206 18.82 16.52 -25.72
CA ALA A 206 18.83 17.23 -26.99
C ALA A 206 17.91 16.56 -28.03
N ALA A 207 17.98 15.23 -28.17
CA ALA A 207 17.09 14.43 -29.02
C ALA A 207 15.61 14.67 -28.65
N ASN A 208 15.32 14.66 -27.35
CA ASN A 208 13.98 14.96 -26.84
C ASN A 208 13.52 16.36 -27.24
N ASN A 209 14.36 17.39 -27.08
CA ASN A 209 13.99 18.76 -27.44
C ASN A 209 13.76 18.93 -28.95
N ILE A 210 14.54 18.24 -29.80
CA ILE A 210 14.31 18.21 -31.26
C ILE A 210 12.95 17.61 -31.58
N MET A 211 12.61 16.47 -30.98
CA MET A 211 11.30 15.84 -31.16
C MET A 211 10.15 16.72 -30.65
N ASN A 212 10.32 17.38 -29.51
CA ASN A 212 9.33 18.31 -28.97
C ASN A 212 9.10 19.48 -29.92
N ALA A 213 10.18 20.08 -30.43
CA ALA A 213 10.08 21.17 -31.40
C ALA A 213 9.33 20.73 -32.66
N ALA A 214 9.63 19.55 -33.20
CA ALA A 214 8.92 19.00 -34.35
C ALA A 214 7.41 18.84 -34.08
N PHE A 215 7.03 18.37 -32.90
CA PHE A 215 5.64 18.21 -32.48
C PHE A 215 4.92 19.55 -32.26
N MET A 216 5.62 20.57 -31.74
CA MET A 216 5.09 21.93 -31.60
C MET A 216 4.90 22.61 -32.97
N VAL A 217 5.83 22.42 -33.90
CA VAL A 217 5.69 22.93 -35.28
C VAL A 217 4.51 22.23 -35.99
N LEU A 218 4.38 20.91 -35.83
CA LEU A 218 3.25 20.16 -36.36
C LEU A 218 1.92 20.66 -35.77
N SER A 219 1.86 20.91 -34.45
CA SER A 219 0.71 21.53 -33.78
C SER A 219 0.35 22.87 -34.40
N ALA A 220 1.33 23.76 -34.58
CA ALA A 220 1.10 25.09 -35.14
C ALA A 220 0.59 25.02 -36.58
N ILE A 221 1.20 24.18 -37.43
CA ILE A 221 0.76 23.99 -38.82
C ILE A 221 -0.64 23.39 -38.88
N ALA A 222 -0.91 22.34 -38.10
CA ALA A 222 -2.23 21.70 -38.06
C ALA A 222 -3.30 22.65 -37.54
N GLY A 223 -3.03 23.40 -36.47
CA GLY A 223 -3.93 24.42 -35.93
C GLY A 223 -4.22 25.52 -36.95
N ALA A 224 -3.19 26.06 -37.60
CA ALA A 224 -3.35 27.08 -38.65
C ALA A 224 -4.17 26.54 -39.84
N ALA A 225 -3.90 25.30 -40.28
CA ALA A 225 -4.64 24.67 -41.37
C ALA A 225 -6.13 24.45 -41.01
N MET A 226 -6.41 24.00 -39.78
CA MET A 226 -7.79 23.84 -39.31
C MET A 226 -8.55 25.16 -39.30
N LEU A 227 -7.95 26.22 -38.75
CA LEU A 227 -8.55 27.55 -38.75
C LEU A 227 -8.77 28.07 -40.17
N ALA A 228 -7.80 27.85 -41.08
CA ALA A 228 -7.93 28.22 -42.49
C ALA A 228 -9.04 27.45 -43.23
N LEU A 229 -9.35 26.23 -42.80
CA LEU A 229 -10.47 25.42 -43.29
C LEU A 229 -11.82 25.78 -42.64
N GLY A 230 -11.86 26.81 -41.78
CA GLY A 230 -13.07 27.31 -41.14
C GLY A 230 -13.44 26.62 -39.83
N PHE A 231 -12.57 25.78 -39.27
CA PHE A 231 -12.78 25.23 -37.93
C PHE A 231 -12.65 26.34 -36.88
N SER A 232 -13.53 26.33 -35.90
CA SER A 232 -13.48 27.19 -34.72
C SER A 232 -12.43 26.72 -33.71
N VAL A 233 -11.99 27.62 -32.82
CA VAL A 233 -11.03 27.28 -31.75
C VAL A 233 -11.51 26.12 -30.86
N PRO A 234 -12.80 26.03 -30.44
CA PRO A 234 -13.27 24.86 -29.71
C PRO A 234 -13.14 23.55 -30.50
N GLU A 235 -13.34 23.57 -31.83
CA GLU A 235 -13.17 22.36 -32.66
C GLU A 235 -11.71 21.92 -32.79
N VAL A 236 -10.77 22.87 -32.73
CA VAL A 236 -9.34 22.57 -32.54
C VAL A 236 -9.13 21.84 -31.20
N PHE A 237 -9.73 22.31 -30.10
CA PHE A 237 -9.65 21.63 -28.80
C PHE A 237 -10.27 20.23 -28.82
N LEU A 238 -11.42 20.05 -29.49
CA LEU A 238 -12.03 18.72 -29.68
C LEU A 238 -11.09 17.77 -30.43
N THR A 239 -10.44 18.26 -31.48
CA THR A 239 -9.52 17.45 -32.28
C THR A 239 -8.32 17.01 -31.45
N VAL A 240 -7.75 17.91 -30.64
CA VAL A 240 -6.69 17.56 -29.68
C VAL A 240 -7.19 16.58 -28.61
N ALA A 241 -8.42 16.74 -28.11
CA ALA A 241 -9.01 15.83 -27.13
C ALA A 241 -9.14 14.41 -27.70
N LEU A 242 -9.69 14.27 -28.91
CA LEU A 242 -9.84 12.98 -29.59
C LEU A 242 -8.48 12.34 -29.91
N ALA A 243 -7.51 13.12 -30.39
CA ALA A 243 -6.18 12.62 -30.63
C ALA A 243 -5.48 12.19 -29.32
N THR A 244 -5.71 12.94 -28.23
CA THR A 244 -5.21 12.58 -26.90
C THR A 244 -5.87 11.31 -26.37
N LEU A 245 -7.15 11.07 -26.68
CA LEU A 245 -7.84 9.82 -26.36
C LEU A 245 -7.16 8.62 -27.05
N VAL A 246 -6.81 8.74 -28.33
CA VAL A 246 -6.09 7.68 -29.05
C VAL A 246 -4.76 7.37 -28.39
N VAL A 247 -3.99 8.41 -28.03
CA VAL A 247 -2.73 8.27 -27.31
C VAL A 247 -2.94 7.67 -25.92
N ALA A 248 -3.99 8.07 -25.20
CA ALA A 248 -4.33 7.52 -23.89
C ALA A 248 -4.67 6.03 -23.97
N VAL A 249 -5.47 5.61 -24.96
CA VAL A 249 -5.81 4.19 -25.21
C VAL A 249 -4.55 3.39 -25.54
N TYR A 250 -3.66 3.93 -26.38
CA TYR A 250 -2.38 3.29 -26.69
C TYR A 250 -1.50 3.12 -25.44
N ILE A 251 -1.39 4.16 -24.61
CA ILE A 251 -0.63 4.12 -23.34
C ILE A 251 -1.24 3.10 -22.36
N CYS A 252 -2.57 3.01 -22.28
CA CYS A 252 -3.25 1.99 -21.47
C CYS A 252 -2.90 0.57 -21.94
N GLY A 253 -2.79 0.34 -23.25
CA GLY A 253 -2.33 -0.93 -23.82
C GLY A 253 -0.85 -1.24 -23.58
N LEU A 254 0.00 -0.21 -23.43
CA LEU A 254 1.42 -0.37 -23.09
C LEU A 254 1.66 -0.69 -21.62
N LEU A 255 0.78 -0.23 -20.71
CA LEU A 255 0.95 -0.35 -19.26
C LEU A 255 -0.25 -1.02 -18.54
N PRO A 256 -0.75 -2.18 -19.00
CA PRO A 256 -1.94 -2.83 -18.42
C PRO A 256 -1.67 -3.26 -16.97
N ASP A 257 -0.45 -3.69 -16.67
CA ASP A 257 -0.08 -4.17 -15.34
C ASP A 257 -0.14 -3.06 -14.28
N ALA A 258 0.26 -1.84 -14.66
CA ALA A 258 0.25 -0.69 -13.76
C ALA A 258 -1.18 -0.27 -13.41
N LEU A 259 -2.08 -0.30 -14.39
CA LEU A 259 -3.50 -0.01 -14.22
C LEU A 259 -4.16 -1.01 -13.27
N LEU A 260 -4.00 -2.30 -13.56
CA LEU A 260 -4.58 -3.37 -12.76
C LEU A 260 -4.01 -3.39 -11.34
N LYS A 261 -2.69 -3.26 -11.20
CA LYS A 261 -2.04 -3.19 -9.88
C LYS A 261 -2.52 -1.98 -9.07
N GLY A 262 -2.62 -0.80 -9.71
CA GLY A 262 -3.14 0.41 -9.08
C GLY A 262 -4.60 0.25 -8.64
N PHE A 263 -5.43 -0.33 -9.49
CA PHE A 263 -6.83 -0.64 -9.19
C PHE A 263 -6.96 -1.62 -8.01
N PHE A 264 -6.23 -2.74 -8.03
CA PHE A 264 -6.26 -3.71 -6.92
C PHE A 264 -5.75 -3.09 -5.62
N ALA A 265 -4.65 -2.34 -5.65
CA ALA A 265 -4.14 -1.66 -4.47
C ALA A 265 -5.17 -0.67 -3.90
N TRP A 266 -5.82 0.14 -4.75
CA TRP A 266 -6.87 1.07 -4.34
C TRP A 266 -8.08 0.34 -3.75
N ALA A 267 -8.60 -0.68 -4.46
CA ALA A 267 -9.78 -1.43 -4.06
C ALA A 267 -9.55 -2.16 -2.74
N LEU A 268 -8.42 -2.86 -2.60
CA LEU A 268 -8.07 -3.58 -1.38
C LEU A 268 -7.87 -2.63 -0.21
N LYS A 269 -7.19 -1.50 -0.42
CA LYS A 269 -6.98 -0.50 0.64
C LYS A 269 -8.31 0.11 1.11
N ARG A 270 -9.27 0.34 0.21
CA ARG A 270 -10.59 0.91 0.56
C ARG A 270 -11.50 -0.11 1.22
N LEU A 271 -11.57 -1.33 0.67
CA LEU A 271 -12.46 -2.39 1.15
C LEU A 271 -11.93 -3.01 2.45
N TYR A 272 -10.68 -3.45 2.47
CA TYR A 272 -10.07 -4.18 3.58
C TYR A 272 -9.22 -3.31 4.50
N ARG A 273 -9.23 -1.98 4.33
CA ARG A 273 -8.46 -1.03 5.16
C ARG A 273 -7.00 -1.50 5.34
N VAL A 274 -6.38 -1.88 4.22
CA VAL A 274 -5.06 -2.53 4.25
C VAL A 274 -4.02 -1.59 4.86
N GLU A 275 -3.37 -2.07 5.91
CA GLU A 275 -2.22 -1.42 6.54
C GLU A 275 -0.94 -2.19 6.19
N ILE A 276 0.10 -1.46 5.77
CA ILE A 276 1.40 -2.05 5.42
C ILE A 276 2.44 -1.50 6.39
N ARG A 277 3.15 -2.39 7.06
CA ARG A 277 4.23 -2.07 8.00
C ARG A 277 5.55 -2.63 7.49
N GLY A 278 6.64 -1.89 7.62
CA GLY A 278 7.98 -2.36 7.25
C GLY A 278 8.28 -2.36 5.74
N LEU A 279 7.62 -1.50 4.95
CA LEU A 279 7.84 -1.46 3.50
C LEU A 279 9.29 -1.10 3.14
N GLU A 280 9.96 -0.34 3.99
CA GLU A 280 11.38 -0.01 3.94
C GLU A 280 12.29 -1.26 3.96
N ASN A 281 11.87 -2.35 4.60
CA ASN A 281 12.64 -3.59 4.67
C ASN A 281 12.77 -4.26 3.29
N LEU A 282 11.79 -4.08 2.40
CA LEU A 282 11.89 -4.54 1.01
C LEU A 282 12.91 -3.73 0.22
N LYS A 283 13.01 -2.41 0.47
CA LYS A 283 14.04 -1.58 -0.15
C LYS A 283 15.43 -1.97 0.36
N ALA A 284 15.55 -2.25 1.66
CA ALA A 284 16.79 -2.70 2.28
C ALA A 284 17.25 -4.08 1.76
N ALA A 285 16.32 -4.96 1.41
CA ALA A 285 16.62 -6.26 0.80
C ALA A 285 17.19 -6.15 -0.64
N GLY A 286 16.94 -5.02 -1.31
CA GLY A 286 17.31 -4.81 -2.71
C GLY A 286 16.41 -5.56 -3.69
N ASP A 287 16.81 -5.59 -4.96
CA ASP A 287 16.00 -6.14 -6.04
C ASP A 287 15.94 -7.69 -6.03
N LYS A 288 16.98 -8.29 -5.48
CA LYS A 288 17.18 -9.72 -5.35
C LYS A 288 16.78 -10.18 -3.95
N ALA A 289 15.56 -10.71 -3.81
CA ALA A 289 15.05 -11.16 -2.52
C ALA A 289 14.07 -12.32 -2.67
N VAL A 290 14.03 -13.20 -1.66
CA VAL A 290 13.02 -14.25 -1.53
C VAL A 290 12.06 -13.85 -0.42
N VAL A 291 10.87 -13.43 -0.80
CA VAL A 291 9.80 -13.02 0.11
C VAL A 291 9.02 -14.25 0.54
N VAL A 292 9.10 -14.60 1.82
CA VAL A 292 8.39 -15.76 2.40
C VAL A 292 7.17 -15.29 3.16
N VAL A 293 6.00 -15.86 2.84
CA VAL A 293 4.72 -15.37 3.35
C VAL A 293 3.91 -16.51 3.97
N ASN A 294 3.23 -16.27 5.09
CA ASN A 294 2.21 -17.20 5.59
C ASN A 294 1.02 -17.26 4.62
N HIS A 295 0.33 -18.39 4.55
CA HIS A 295 -0.76 -18.57 3.59
C HIS A 295 -2.10 -18.88 4.26
N VAL A 296 -2.95 -17.88 4.40
CA VAL A 296 -4.24 -17.91 5.11
C VAL A 296 -5.47 -17.74 4.20
N SER A 297 -5.30 -17.22 2.98
CA SER A 297 -6.41 -16.93 2.07
C SER A 297 -5.98 -16.91 0.59
N PHE A 298 -6.92 -17.11 -0.33
CA PHE A 298 -6.67 -16.84 -1.76
C PHE A 298 -6.34 -15.36 -2.03
N LEU A 299 -6.75 -14.46 -1.12
CA LEU A 299 -6.48 -13.04 -1.23
C LEU A 299 -4.99 -12.70 -1.06
N ASP A 300 -4.21 -13.58 -0.42
CA ASP A 300 -2.81 -13.35 -0.08
C ASP A 300 -1.95 -13.03 -1.31
N ALA A 301 -2.10 -13.81 -2.38
CA ALA A 301 -1.35 -13.58 -3.62
C ALA A 301 -1.68 -12.22 -4.25
N ILE A 302 -2.97 -11.83 -4.25
CA ILE A 302 -3.43 -10.54 -4.78
C ILE A 302 -2.90 -9.38 -3.92
N LEU A 303 -2.91 -9.53 -2.59
CA LEU A 303 -2.35 -8.54 -1.66
C LEU A 303 -0.87 -8.31 -1.94
N MET A 304 -0.10 -9.40 -2.06
CA MET A 304 1.33 -9.31 -2.37
C MET A 304 1.56 -8.70 -3.75
N ALA A 305 0.81 -9.10 -4.78
CA ALA A 305 0.93 -8.51 -6.13
C ALA A 305 0.59 -7.01 -6.17
N ALA A 306 -0.41 -6.57 -5.40
CA ALA A 306 -0.87 -5.20 -5.36
C ALA A 306 0.14 -4.27 -4.63
N PHE A 307 0.71 -4.75 -3.51
CA PHE A 307 1.44 -3.89 -2.58
C PHE A 307 2.96 -4.07 -2.57
N LEU A 308 3.51 -5.15 -3.13
CA LEU A 308 4.96 -5.26 -3.31
C LEU A 308 5.47 -4.23 -4.33
N PRO A 309 6.69 -3.72 -4.18
CA PRO A 309 7.33 -2.93 -5.23
C PRO A 309 7.64 -3.82 -6.45
N LYS A 310 7.67 -3.20 -7.64
CA LYS A 310 7.96 -3.88 -8.93
C LYS A 310 6.99 -5.04 -9.25
N LYS A 311 7.27 -5.80 -10.31
CA LYS A 311 6.47 -6.97 -10.72
C LYS A 311 7.05 -8.21 -10.03
N PRO A 312 6.42 -8.73 -8.96
CA PRO A 312 6.94 -9.90 -8.25
C PRO A 312 6.81 -11.17 -9.09
N THR A 313 7.78 -12.07 -8.94
CA THR A 313 7.71 -13.43 -9.50
C THR A 313 7.05 -14.35 -8.50
N PHE A 314 5.90 -14.93 -8.84
CA PHE A 314 5.19 -15.90 -8.00
C PHE A 314 5.39 -17.32 -8.50
N ALA A 315 5.67 -18.23 -7.57
CA ALA A 315 5.50 -19.64 -7.87
C ALA A 315 4.01 -20.01 -7.81
N VAL A 316 3.40 -20.27 -8.96
CA VAL A 316 1.96 -20.57 -9.07
C VAL A 316 1.80 -22.03 -9.49
N ASN A 317 0.84 -22.74 -8.90
CA ASN A 317 0.53 -24.09 -9.35
C ASN A 317 -0.02 -24.06 -10.79
N SER A 318 0.52 -24.92 -11.66
CA SER A 318 0.17 -25.03 -13.09
C SER A 318 -1.34 -25.22 -13.35
N PHE A 319 -2.07 -25.88 -12.45
CA PHE A 319 -3.53 -26.06 -12.57
C PHE A 319 -4.30 -24.76 -12.30
N ILE A 320 -3.88 -23.99 -11.30
CA ILE A 320 -4.51 -22.71 -10.95
C ILE A 320 -4.25 -21.67 -12.04
N ALA A 321 -3.07 -21.68 -12.65
CA ALA A 321 -2.70 -20.78 -13.74
C ALA A 321 -3.60 -20.92 -14.99
N ARG A 322 -4.29 -22.05 -15.17
CA ARG A 322 -5.19 -22.29 -16.31
C ARG A 322 -6.60 -21.73 -16.10
N LEU A 323 -6.97 -21.35 -14.88
CA LEU A 323 -8.31 -20.85 -14.56
C LEU A 323 -8.52 -19.45 -15.16
N TRP A 324 -9.64 -19.25 -15.86
CA TRP A 324 -9.93 -18.00 -16.59
C TRP A 324 -9.96 -16.77 -15.68
N TRP A 325 -10.49 -16.90 -14.46
CA TRP A 325 -10.60 -15.81 -13.49
C TRP A 325 -9.24 -15.43 -12.86
N VAL A 326 -8.21 -16.27 -13.00
CA VAL A 326 -6.84 -16.01 -12.52
C VAL A 326 -6.04 -15.21 -13.55
N ARG A 327 -6.46 -15.17 -14.83
CA ARG A 327 -5.72 -14.49 -15.91
C ARG A 327 -5.43 -13.00 -15.65
N PRO A 328 -6.37 -12.18 -15.11
CA PRO A 328 -6.07 -10.78 -14.76
C PRO A 328 -5.05 -10.65 -13.63
N PHE A 329 -4.94 -11.66 -12.76
CA PHE A 329 -3.88 -11.72 -11.75
C PHE A 329 -2.53 -12.10 -12.39
N LEU A 330 -2.51 -13.04 -13.33
CA LEU A 330 -1.28 -13.46 -14.03
C LEU A 330 -0.68 -12.36 -14.90
N SER A 331 -1.45 -11.37 -15.36
CA SER A 331 -0.88 -10.23 -16.08
C SER A 331 -0.05 -9.33 -15.16
N VAL A 332 -0.52 -9.09 -13.92
CA VAL A 332 0.17 -8.20 -12.97
C VAL A 332 1.36 -8.83 -12.24
N VAL A 333 1.59 -10.13 -12.40
CA VAL A 333 2.72 -10.86 -11.81
C VAL A 333 3.53 -11.60 -12.86
N GLU A 334 4.76 -11.95 -12.55
CA GLU A 334 5.46 -12.98 -13.32
C GLU A 334 5.13 -14.34 -12.70
N ALA A 335 4.22 -15.08 -13.32
CA ALA A 335 3.87 -16.40 -12.83
C ALA A 335 4.87 -17.44 -13.33
N TYR A 336 5.56 -18.09 -12.39
CA TYR A 336 6.38 -19.25 -12.66
C TYR A 336 5.57 -20.51 -12.31
N PRO A 337 5.05 -21.26 -13.30
CA PRO A 337 4.31 -22.47 -13.04
C PRO A 337 5.22 -23.51 -12.36
N MET A 338 4.90 -23.88 -11.12
CA MET A 338 5.64 -24.88 -10.36
C MET A 338 4.78 -26.11 -10.14
N ASP A 339 5.36 -27.28 -10.44
CA ASP A 339 4.88 -28.54 -9.91
C ASP A 339 5.72 -28.88 -8.66
N PRO A 340 5.11 -28.91 -7.45
CA PRO A 340 5.82 -29.28 -6.22
C PRO A 340 6.47 -30.67 -6.27
N THR A 341 6.04 -31.53 -7.19
CA THR A 341 6.57 -32.89 -7.37
C THR A 341 7.80 -32.94 -8.28
N ASN A 342 8.14 -31.85 -8.99
CA ASN A 342 9.25 -31.82 -9.95
C ASN A 342 10.43 -30.95 -9.46
N PRO A 343 11.60 -31.54 -9.12
CA PRO A 343 12.80 -30.83 -8.67
C PRO A 343 13.39 -29.82 -9.67
N MET A 344 13.07 -29.92 -10.96
CA MET A 344 13.55 -28.98 -11.98
C MET A 344 12.91 -27.59 -11.88
N SER A 345 11.71 -27.49 -11.29
CA SER A 345 10.99 -26.23 -11.11
C SER A 345 11.71 -25.25 -10.16
N THR A 346 12.48 -25.77 -9.20
CA THR A 346 13.29 -24.96 -8.27
C THR A 346 14.48 -24.28 -8.96
N LYS A 347 15.05 -24.87 -10.01
CA LYS A 347 16.20 -24.30 -10.73
C LYS A 347 15.85 -23.00 -11.46
N GLY A 348 14.68 -22.93 -12.11
CA GLY A 348 14.27 -21.71 -12.81
C GLY A 348 13.99 -20.54 -11.87
N LEU A 349 13.43 -20.82 -10.69
CA LEU A 349 13.28 -19.79 -9.64
C LEU A 349 14.62 -19.29 -9.10
N ILE A 350 15.61 -20.18 -8.95
CA ILE A 350 16.98 -19.77 -8.58
C ILE A 350 17.54 -18.81 -9.62
N HIS A 351 17.42 -19.15 -10.92
CA HIS A 351 17.90 -18.29 -12.01
C HIS A 351 17.17 -16.94 -12.03
N ALA A 352 15.83 -16.95 -11.89
CA ALA A 352 15.04 -15.73 -11.85
C ALA A 352 15.47 -14.79 -10.71
N VAL A 353 15.75 -15.34 -9.51
CA VAL A 353 16.26 -14.54 -8.39
C VAL A 353 17.69 -14.05 -8.66
N GLN A 354 18.55 -14.87 -9.28
CA GLN A 354 19.90 -14.46 -9.68
C GLN A 354 19.90 -13.32 -10.71
N GLU A 355 18.92 -13.27 -11.60
CA GLU A 355 18.68 -12.17 -12.55
C GLU A 355 18.16 -10.87 -11.88
N GLY A 356 18.06 -10.85 -10.54
CA GLY A 356 17.64 -9.66 -9.78
C GLY A 356 16.12 -9.53 -9.64
N ARG A 357 15.37 -10.62 -9.75
CA ARG A 357 13.92 -10.60 -9.49
C ARG A 357 13.61 -10.92 -8.03
N THR A 358 12.62 -10.22 -7.47
CA THR A 358 12.03 -10.54 -6.18
C THR A 358 11.01 -11.68 -6.35
N CYS A 359 11.25 -12.80 -5.68
CA CYS A 359 10.37 -13.97 -5.73
C CYS A 359 9.51 -14.07 -4.48
N VAL A 360 8.20 -14.22 -4.64
CA VAL A 360 7.25 -14.43 -3.55
C VAL A 360 6.88 -15.90 -3.48
N ILE A 361 7.08 -16.50 -2.31
CA ILE A 361 6.83 -17.92 -2.08
C ILE A 361 6.05 -18.09 -0.78
N PHE A 362 5.05 -18.97 -0.83
CA PHE A 362 4.29 -19.42 0.34
C PHE A 362 4.89 -20.75 0.82
N PRO A 363 5.73 -20.78 1.87
CA PRO A 363 6.49 -21.97 2.24
C PRO A 363 5.64 -23.15 2.72
N GLU A 364 4.38 -22.89 3.11
CA GLU A 364 3.40 -23.91 3.50
C GLU A 364 2.88 -24.74 2.30
N GLY A 365 3.05 -24.22 1.06
CA GLY A 365 2.60 -24.86 -0.18
C GLY A 365 1.07 -24.92 -0.37
N ARG A 366 0.28 -24.54 0.64
CA ARG A 366 -1.19 -24.52 0.62
C ARG A 366 -1.75 -23.51 1.59
N ILE A 367 -2.98 -23.06 1.35
CA ILE A 367 -3.76 -22.25 2.31
C ILE A 367 -4.03 -23.08 3.56
N THR A 368 -3.74 -22.50 4.73
CA THR A 368 -3.96 -23.15 6.02
C THR A 368 -5.42 -23.54 6.25
N VAL A 369 -5.61 -24.70 6.87
CA VAL A 369 -6.91 -25.22 7.30
C VAL A 369 -7.05 -25.26 8.83
N THR A 370 -5.99 -24.90 9.56
CA THR A 370 -5.95 -24.86 11.03
C THR A 370 -6.03 -23.43 11.56
N GLY A 371 -5.51 -22.45 10.81
CA GLY A 371 -5.32 -21.07 11.29
C GLY A 371 -3.99 -20.86 11.99
N ALA A 372 -3.23 -21.94 12.22
CA ALA A 372 -1.84 -21.90 12.68
C ALA A 372 -0.89 -22.15 11.50
N LEU A 373 0.40 -21.90 11.73
CA LEU A 373 1.47 -22.19 10.79
C LEU A 373 1.52 -23.70 10.49
N MET A 374 1.48 -24.09 9.22
CA MET A 374 1.57 -25.48 8.81
C MET A 374 3.02 -25.96 8.63
N LYS A 375 3.21 -27.19 8.13
CA LYS A 375 4.52 -27.69 7.72
C LYS A 375 5.15 -26.72 6.70
N ILE A 376 6.36 -26.28 7.00
CA ILE A 376 7.17 -25.45 6.14
C ILE A 376 8.06 -26.35 5.28
N TYR A 377 7.99 -26.20 3.97
CA TYR A 377 8.88 -26.91 3.04
C TYR A 377 10.21 -26.16 2.90
N GLU A 378 11.29 -26.91 2.70
CA GLU A 378 12.66 -26.39 2.59
C GLU A 378 12.96 -25.67 1.25
N GLY A 379 12.13 -25.87 0.23
CA GLY A 379 12.33 -25.36 -1.14
C GLY A 379 12.60 -23.86 -1.25
N PRO A 380 11.79 -22.98 -0.62
CA PRO A 380 12.04 -21.54 -0.60
C PRO A 380 13.40 -21.18 0.01
N GLY A 381 13.79 -21.88 1.08
CA GLY A 381 15.07 -21.68 1.71
C GLY A 381 16.24 -22.10 0.82
N MET A 382 16.09 -23.21 0.08
CA MET A 382 17.07 -23.64 -0.91
C MET A 382 17.24 -22.63 -2.05
N ILE A 383 16.16 -21.97 -2.47
CA ILE A 383 16.20 -20.92 -3.49
C ILE A 383 17.00 -19.72 -2.97
N ALA A 384 16.74 -19.27 -1.75
CA ALA A 384 17.48 -18.18 -1.13
C ALA A 384 18.99 -18.49 -0.98
N ASP A 385 19.33 -19.67 -0.46
CA ASP A 385 20.72 -20.12 -0.26
C ASP A 385 21.48 -20.19 -1.61
N LYS A 386 20.92 -20.88 -2.61
CA LYS A 386 21.58 -21.04 -3.92
C LYS A 386 21.64 -19.76 -4.75
N SER A 387 20.64 -18.90 -4.60
CA SER A 387 20.67 -17.61 -5.26
C SER A 387 21.53 -16.60 -4.49
N GLN A 388 21.95 -16.86 -3.24
CA GLN A 388 22.60 -15.89 -2.37
C GLN A 388 21.74 -14.62 -2.18
N ALA A 389 20.43 -14.82 -2.06
CA ALA A 389 19.46 -13.75 -1.86
C ALA A 389 19.00 -13.69 -0.40
N PRO A 390 18.79 -12.49 0.18
CA PRO A 390 18.13 -12.35 1.47
C PRO A 390 16.70 -12.91 1.44
N ILE A 391 16.27 -13.41 2.59
CA ILE A 391 14.90 -13.79 2.87
C ILE A 391 14.19 -12.63 3.57
N VAL A 392 13.01 -12.27 3.07
CA VAL A 392 12.16 -11.23 3.67
C VAL A 392 10.90 -11.90 4.20
N PRO A 393 10.76 -12.07 5.53
CA PRO A 393 9.55 -12.63 6.12
C PRO A 393 8.40 -11.63 6.09
N VAL A 394 7.24 -12.06 5.61
CA VAL A 394 6.03 -11.23 5.55
C VAL A 394 4.86 -11.97 6.16
N ARG A 395 4.20 -11.33 7.12
CA ARG A 395 2.93 -11.82 7.66
C ARG A 395 1.75 -11.06 7.09
N ILE A 396 0.77 -11.81 6.63
CA ILE A 396 -0.59 -11.34 6.34
C ILE A 396 -1.50 -11.75 7.48
N ASP A 397 -2.12 -10.75 8.13
CA ASP A 397 -3.12 -10.93 9.18
C ASP A 397 -4.45 -10.26 8.80
N GLY A 398 -5.57 -10.87 9.18
CA GLY A 398 -6.93 -10.43 8.85
C GLY A 398 -7.55 -11.15 7.64
N ALA A 399 -6.73 -11.58 6.67
CA ALA A 399 -7.21 -12.28 5.48
C ALA A 399 -7.88 -13.63 5.81
N GLN A 400 -7.52 -14.26 6.93
CA GLN A 400 -8.12 -15.50 7.43
C GLN A 400 -9.62 -15.40 7.75
N TYR A 401 -10.14 -14.19 8.01
CA TYR A 401 -11.56 -13.96 8.32
C TYR A 401 -12.42 -13.73 7.08
N THR A 402 -11.80 -13.49 5.92
CA THR A 402 -12.51 -13.25 4.66
C THR A 402 -13.21 -14.53 4.17
N PRO A 403 -14.23 -14.47 3.31
CA PRO A 403 -14.81 -15.66 2.65
C PRO A 403 -13.82 -16.46 1.79
N PHE A 404 -12.68 -15.87 1.42
CA PHE A 404 -11.63 -16.47 0.60
C PHE A 404 -10.64 -17.36 1.36
N SER A 405 -10.74 -17.43 2.70
CA SER A 405 -9.99 -18.38 3.53
C SER A 405 -10.57 -19.80 3.47
N ARG A 406 -9.84 -20.82 3.93
CA ARG A 406 -10.34 -22.20 4.10
C ARG A 406 -10.82 -22.52 5.52
N LEU A 407 -10.87 -21.53 6.41
CA LEU A 407 -11.18 -21.71 7.84
C LEU A 407 -12.68 -21.59 8.18
N LYS A 408 -13.56 -22.07 7.28
CA LYS A 408 -15.02 -22.04 7.52
C LYS A 408 -15.32 -22.96 8.70
N GLY A 409 -16.16 -22.53 9.63
CA GLY A 409 -16.50 -23.29 10.84
C GLY A 409 -15.48 -23.22 11.97
N LYS A 410 -14.23 -22.77 11.72
CA LYS A 410 -13.21 -22.56 12.76
C LYS A 410 -13.13 -21.10 13.21
N LEU A 411 -13.16 -20.17 12.25
CA LEU A 411 -13.16 -18.73 12.49
C LEU A 411 -14.46 -18.11 11.99
N ARG A 412 -14.90 -17.03 12.66
CA ARG A 412 -16.05 -16.26 12.22
C ARG A 412 -15.70 -15.49 10.94
N ARG A 413 -16.42 -15.79 9.85
CA ARG A 413 -16.26 -15.08 8.57
C ARG A 413 -16.80 -13.66 8.67
N ARG A 414 -16.12 -12.75 7.98
CA ARG A 414 -16.48 -11.34 7.88
C ARG A 414 -16.29 -10.87 6.45
N TRP A 415 -17.24 -10.07 5.96
CA TRP A 415 -17.03 -9.30 4.76
C TRP A 415 -16.15 -8.09 5.13
N PHE A 416 -15.05 -7.93 4.41
CA PHE A 416 -14.15 -6.77 4.55
C PHE A 416 -13.50 -6.55 5.95
N PRO A 417 -12.88 -7.59 6.57
CA PRO A 417 -12.07 -7.40 7.76
C PRO A 417 -10.87 -6.48 7.46
N PRO A 418 -10.36 -5.72 8.45
CA PRO A 418 -9.08 -5.04 8.30
C PRO A 418 -7.98 -6.08 8.02
N ILE A 419 -7.04 -5.75 7.14
CA ILE A 419 -5.90 -6.60 6.79
C ILE A 419 -4.60 -5.84 7.06
N THR A 420 -3.67 -6.49 7.75
CA THR A 420 -2.34 -5.93 8.02
C THR A 420 -1.29 -6.81 7.35
N ILE A 421 -0.42 -6.18 6.55
CA ILE A 421 0.76 -6.79 5.95
C ILE A 421 1.97 -6.27 6.72
N THR A 422 2.65 -7.14 7.45
CA THR A 422 3.86 -6.78 8.21
C THR A 422 5.07 -7.42 7.55
N ILE A 423 5.99 -6.59 7.09
CA ILE A 423 7.24 -7.00 6.43
C ILE A 423 8.37 -6.84 7.44
N LEU A 424 9.03 -7.95 7.79
CA LEU A 424 10.14 -7.95 8.73
C LEU A 424 11.48 -7.67 8.03
N PRO A 425 12.53 -7.29 8.79
CA PRO A 425 13.86 -7.06 8.24
C PRO A 425 14.38 -8.28 7.46
N PRO A 426 15.15 -8.06 6.37
CA PRO A 426 15.76 -9.14 5.62
C PRO A 426 16.74 -9.93 6.49
N CYS A 427 16.75 -11.25 6.34
CA CYS A 427 17.69 -12.14 7.00
C CYS A 427 18.37 -13.07 5.99
N ARG A 428 19.50 -13.66 6.38
CA ARG A 428 20.21 -14.68 5.62
C ARG A 428 20.40 -15.89 6.52
N PHE A 429 20.48 -17.06 5.93
CA PHE A 429 20.91 -18.25 6.67
C PHE A 429 22.42 -18.16 6.87
N ASP A 430 22.84 -18.25 8.12
CA ASP A 430 24.24 -18.45 8.48
C ASP A 430 24.42 -19.95 8.70
N LEU A 431 24.93 -20.63 7.67
CA LEU A 431 25.10 -22.08 7.68
C LEU A 431 26.56 -22.41 7.39
N PRO A 432 27.21 -23.24 8.23
CA PRO A 432 28.58 -23.67 8.02
C PRO A 432 28.83 -24.24 6.61
N ASP A 433 29.94 -23.85 5.99
CA ASP A 433 30.30 -24.22 4.60
C ASP A 433 30.67 -25.70 4.43
N ASP A 434 30.99 -26.38 5.54
CA ASP A 434 31.28 -27.82 5.60
C ASP A 434 30.02 -28.68 5.40
N VAL A 435 28.84 -28.14 5.73
CA VAL A 435 27.57 -28.86 5.57
C VAL A 435 27.08 -28.79 4.13
N LYS A 436 27.05 -29.95 3.45
CA LYS A 436 26.68 -30.08 2.03
C LYS A 436 25.50 -31.04 1.80
N GLY A 437 24.97 -31.02 0.59
CA GLY A 437 23.99 -32.01 0.11
C GLY A 437 22.69 -32.03 0.91
N ARG A 438 22.27 -33.24 1.34
CA ARG A 438 21.00 -33.45 2.08
C ARG A 438 21.02 -32.80 3.46
N ALA A 439 22.16 -32.86 4.16
CA ALA A 439 22.30 -32.26 5.50
C ALA A 439 22.08 -30.75 5.46
N ARG A 440 22.67 -30.06 4.46
CA ARG A 440 22.48 -28.61 4.27
C ARG A 440 21.01 -28.28 4.03
N ARG A 441 20.34 -29.06 3.17
CA ARG A 441 18.92 -28.88 2.88
C ARG A 441 18.05 -29.02 4.14
N GLN A 442 18.36 -29.98 5.01
CA GLN A 442 17.61 -30.18 6.26
C GLN A 442 17.80 -29.00 7.21
N GLN A 443 19.04 -28.52 7.39
CA GLN A 443 19.32 -27.35 8.24
C GLN A 443 18.66 -26.08 7.70
N ILE A 444 18.65 -25.88 6.37
CA ILE A 444 17.90 -24.79 5.73
C ILE A 444 16.41 -24.88 6.05
N GLY A 445 15.83 -26.10 6.02
CA GLY A 445 14.44 -26.31 6.37
C GLY A 445 14.11 -25.91 7.82
N VAL A 446 14.98 -26.27 8.76
CA VAL A 446 14.86 -25.90 10.18
C VAL A 446 15.01 -24.38 10.35
N ALA A 447 16.05 -23.78 9.77
CA ALA A 447 16.27 -22.34 9.84
C ALA A 447 15.10 -21.55 9.24
N LEU A 448 14.52 -22.02 8.13
CA LEU A 448 13.34 -21.40 7.55
C LEU A 448 12.10 -21.55 8.45
N TYR A 449 11.93 -22.71 9.10
CA TYR A 449 10.86 -22.90 10.08
C TYR A 449 11.00 -21.94 11.27
N ASP A 450 12.22 -21.72 11.77
CA ASP A 450 12.50 -20.77 12.84
C ASP A 450 12.19 -19.33 12.42
N VAL A 451 12.58 -18.95 11.20
CA VAL A 451 12.24 -17.64 10.62
C VAL A 451 10.72 -17.45 10.55
N MET A 452 9.98 -18.43 10.05
CA MET A 452 8.52 -18.36 9.96
C MET A 452 7.85 -18.33 11.34
N SER A 453 8.36 -19.11 12.30
CA SER A 453 7.82 -19.18 13.67
C SER A 453 8.08 -17.89 14.44
N ARG A 454 9.31 -17.36 14.33
CA ARG A 454 9.69 -16.06 14.89
C ARG A 454 8.88 -14.92 14.29
N MET A 455 8.67 -14.93 12.97
CA MET A 455 7.78 -13.97 12.31
C MET A 455 6.37 -14.02 12.90
N MET A 456 5.80 -15.22 13.08
CA MET A 456 4.48 -15.36 13.69
C MET A 456 4.45 -14.86 15.14
N PHE A 457 5.52 -15.04 15.91
CA PHE A 457 5.62 -14.55 17.29
C PHE A 457 5.76 -13.02 17.37
N GLU A 458 6.75 -12.45 16.68
CA GLU A 458 7.11 -11.01 16.75
C GLU A 458 5.98 -10.10 16.30
N THR A 459 5.17 -10.54 15.32
CA THR A 459 4.07 -9.74 14.80
C THR A 459 2.73 -10.07 15.48
N SER A 460 2.70 -10.98 16.45
CA SER A 460 1.50 -11.25 17.25
C SER A 460 1.37 -10.26 18.40
N ASN A 461 0.14 -9.96 18.81
CA ASN A 461 -0.08 -9.16 20.01
C ASN A 461 0.25 -9.97 21.28
N ASN A 462 1.52 -9.95 21.69
CA ASN A 462 2.03 -10.61 22.89
C ASN A 462 2.04 -9.70 24.13
N LYS A 463 1.75 -8.40 23.99
CA LYS A 463 1.66 -7.42 25.07
C LYS A 463 0.21 -7.17 25.47
N ARG A 464 -0.48 -8.22 25.89
CA ARG A 464 -1.88 -8.15 26.34
C ARG A 464 -2.13 -9.06 27.54
N THR A 465 -3.14 -8.73 28.33
CA THR A 465 -3.64 -9.58 29.42
C THR A 465 -4.40 -10.79 28.86
N LEU A 466 -4.59 -11.83 29.69
CA LEU A 466 -5.41 -12.98 29.29
C LEU A 466 -6.88 -12.58 29.12
N PHE A 467 -7.37 -11.59 29.89
CA PHE A 467 -8.72 -11.06 29.70
C PHE A 467 -8.89 -10.34 28.36
N GLU A 468 -7.91 -9.53 27.93
CA GLU A 468 -7.91 -8.94 26.58
C GLU A 468 -7.84 -10.02 25.49
N ALA A 469 -7.03 -11.06 25.70
CA ALA A 469 -6.98 -12.21 24.79
C ALA A 469 -8.34 -12.93 24.70
N LEU A 470 -9.09 -13.03 25.80
CA LEU A 470 -10.46 -13.57 25.84
C LEU A 470 -11.44 -12.69 25.03
N LEU A 471 -11.33 -11.36 25.13
CA LEU A 471 -12.14 -10.44 24.33
C LEU A 471 -11.83 -10.56 22.83
N ASP A 472 -10.56 -10.73 22.47
CA ASP A 472 -10.14 -10.97 21.09
C ASP A 472 -10.60 -12.34 20.58
N ALA A 473 -10.58 -13.37 21.43
CA ALA A 473 -11.11 -14.69 21.10
C ALA A 473 -12.63 -14.63 20.85
N ARG A 474 -13.40 -13.89 21.67
CA ARG A 474 -14.82 -13.61 21.41
C ARG A 474 -15.04 -12.94 20.07
N ARG A 475 -14.21 -11.95 19.69
CA ARG A 475 -14.30 -11.32 18.37
C ARG A 475 -14.05 -12.36 17.27
N THR A 476 -13.02 -13.18 17.45
CA THR A 476 -12.52 -14.18 16.49
C THR A 476 -13.51 -15.32 16.22
N HIS A 477 -14.06 -15.92 17.27
CA HIS A 477 -14.95 -17.08 17.18
C HIS A 477 -16.45 -16.71 17.23
N GLY A 478 -16.78 -15.56 17.81
CA GLY A 478 -18.15 -15.08 17.97
C GLY A 478 -18.67 -15.20 19.40
N HIS A 479 -19.72 -14.43 19.71
CA HIS A 479 -20.30 -14.36 21.05
C HIS A 479 -20.89 -15.70 21.53
N ASN A 480 -21.50 -16.47 20.63
CA ASN A 480 -22.18 -17.73 20.96
C ASN A 480 -21.28 -18.96 20.85
N ALA A 481 -20.03 -18.81 20.39
CA ALA A 481 -19.10 -19.93 20.32
C ALA A 481 -18.76 -20.41 21.73
N LEU A 482 -18.74 -21.73 21.93
CA LEU A 482 -18.39 -22.36 23.20
C LEU A 482 -16.91 -22.11 23.52
N ALA A 483 -16.63 -21.72 24.76
CA ALA A 483 -15.29 -21.34 25.22
C ALA A 483 -14.75 -22.34 26.25
N VAL A 484 -15.57 -22.71 27.23
CA VAL A 484 -15.22 -23.65 28.29
C VAL A 484 -16.40 -24.58 28.58
N GLU A 485 -16.10 -25.80 28.98
CA GLU A 485 -17.07 -26.80 29.41
C GLU A 485 -16.49 -27.55 30.61
N ASP A 486 -17.33 -27.87 31.60
CA ASP A 486 -16.95 -28.62 32.79
C ASP A 486 -17.54 -30.04 32.79
N ILE A 487 -17.18 -30.83 33.80
CA ILE A 487 -17.68 -32.21 33.96
C ILE A 487 -19.20 -32.32 34.07
N ASN A 488 -19.88 -31.23 34.45
CA ASN A 488 -21.34 -31.18 34.52
C ASN A 488 -21.99 -30.98 33.14
N ARG A 489 -21.18 -30.94 32.05
CA ARG A 489 -21.62 -30.72 30.66
C ARG A 489 -22.46 -29.46 30.49
N LYS A 490 -22.08 -28.40 31.21
CA LYS A 490 -22.70 -27.08 31.11
C LYS A 490 -21.76 -26.12 30.37
N PRO A 491 -21.72 -26.13 29.03
CA PRO A 491 -20.76 -25.29 28.31
C PRO A 491 -21.11 -23.79 28.46
N LEU A 492 -20.08 -22.97 28.60
CA LEU A 492 -20.19 -21.51 28.55
C LEU A 492 -19.68 -20.99 27.21
N SER A 493 -20.48 -20.16 26.57
CA SER A 493 -20.03 -19.39 25.41
C SER A 493 -19.04 -18.29 25.82
N TYR A 494 -18.23 -17.80 24.89
CA TYR A 494 -17.39 -16.61 25.12
C TYR A 494 -18.20 -15.44 25.68
N GLY A 495 -19.42 -15.24 25.16
CA GLY A 495 -20.35 -14.24 25.64
C GLY A 495 -20.71 -14.38 27.11
N ARG A 496 -21.14 -15.58 27.51
CA ARG A 496 -21.51 -15.89 28.90
C ARG A 496 -20.32 -15.86 29.84
N LEU A 497 -19.16 -16.38 29.41
CA LEU A 497 -17.93 -16.34 30.18
C LEU A 497 -17.50 -14.89 30.49
N ILE A 498 -17.49 -14.02 29.48
CA ILE A 498 -17.16 -12.60 29.67
C ILE A 498 -18.19 -11.88 30.53
N ALA A 499 -19.49 -12.07 30.26
CA ALA A 499 -20.55 -11.44 31.04
C ALA A 499 -20.50 -11.89 32.52
N GLY A 500 -20.32 -13.18 32.77
CA GLY A 500 -20.15 -13.74 34.11
C GLY A 500 -18.90 -13.20 34.81
N SER A 501 -17.78 -13.07 34.08
CA SER A 501 -16.54 -12.52 34.63
C SER A 501 -16.71 -11.06 35.07
N LEU A 502 -17.39 -10.25 34.26
CA LEU A 502 -17.68 -8.85 34.58
C LEU A 502 -18.67 -8.73 35.75
N ALA A 503 -19.75 -9.53 35.74
CA ALA A 503 -20.76 -9.50 36.79
C ALA A 503 -20.18 -9.95 38.14
N LEU A 504 -19.51 -11.12 38.18
CA LEU A 504 -18.91 -11.68 39.39
C LEU A 504 -17.76 -10.82 39.91
N GLY A 505 -16.95 -10.27 38.99
CA GLY A 505 -15.77 -9.47 39.31
C GLY A 505 -16.07 -8.28 40.20
N LYS A 506 -17.23 -7.62 40.04
CA LYS A 506 -17.64 -6.49 40.90
C LYS A 506 -17.74 -6.86 42.39
N TYR A 507 -18.07 -8.11 42.70
CA TYR A 507 -18.33 -8.57 44.06
C TYR A 507 -17.10 -9.26 44.68
N ILE A 508 -16.46 -10.19 43.97
CA ILE A 508 -15.32 -10.95 44.52
C ILE A 508 -14.11 -10.07 44.84
N VAL A 509 -14.04 -8.87 44.28
CA VAL A 509 -12.93 -7.94 44.50
C VAL A 509 -13.21 -6.91 45.61
N GLN A 510 -14.39 -6.91 46.23
CA GLN A 510 -14.72 -5.98 47.30
C GLN A 510 -13.77 -6.18 48.49
N GLY A 511 -13.17 -5.09 48.98
CA GLY A 511 -12.16 -5.14 50.05
C GLY A 511 -10.76 -5.53 49.58
N THR A 512 -10.49 -5.59 48.27
CA THR A 512 -9.14 -5.77 47.70
C THR A 512 -8.71 -4.54 46.89
N LYS A 513 -7.41 -4.37 46.65
CA LYS A 513 -6.84 -3.28 45.85
C LYS A 513 -6.45 -3.74 44.45
N LYS A 514 -6.37 -2.81 43.51
CA LYS A 514 -5.84 -3.08 42.16
C LYS A 514 -4.36 -3.47 42.26
N GLY A 515 -3.96 -4.50 41.51
CA GLY A 515 -2.62 -5.09 41.55
C GLY A 515 -2.41 -6.14 42.65
N GLU A 516 -3.38 -6.30 43.56
CA GLU A 516 -3.30 -7.30 44.64
C GLU A 516 -3.47 -8.72 44.10
N ALA A 517 -2.78 -9.67 44.72
CA ALA A 517 -2.93 -11.10 44.44
C ALA A 517 -4.21 -11.62 45.09
N LEU A 518 -5.09 -12.21 44.29
CA LEU A 518 -6.35 -12.81 44.72
C LEU A 518 -6.21 -14.33 44.63
N GLY A 519 -6.23 -15.02 45.77
CA GLY A 519 -6.13 -16.48 45.81
C GLY A 519 -7.39 -17.12 45.25
N LEU A 520 -7.23 -18.11 44.38
CA LEU A 520 -8.32 -18.90 43.83
C LEU A 520 -8.14 -20.35 44.26
N MET A 521 -8.99 -20.80 45.16
CA MET A 521 -9.05 -22.19 45.64
C MET A 521 -10.36 -22.80 45.19
N LEU A 522 -10.43 -23.16 43.90
CA LEU A 522 -11.63 -23.63 43.22
C LEU A 522 -11.33 -24.91 42.44
N PRO A 523 -12.35 -25.78 42.19
CA PRO A 523 -12.16 -27.00 41.41
C PRO A 523 -12.01 -26.70 39.91
N ASN A 524 -11.62 -27.71 39.13
CA ASN A 524 -11.60 -27.66 37.66
C ASN A 524 -13.02 -27.61 37.08
N ALA A 525 -13.69 -26.48 37.26
CA ALA A 525 -15.06 -26.23 36.84
C ALA A 525 -15.21 -24.83 36.23
N ASN A 526 -16.34 -24.58 35.57
CA ASN A 526 -16.63 -23.29 34.94
C ASN A 526 -16.48 -22.09 35.89
N GLY A 527 -16.88 -22.27 37.16
CA GLY A 527 -16.74 -21.23 38.19
C GLY A 527 -15.31 -20.76 38.37
N ALA A 528 -14.32 -21.65 38.33
CA ALA A 528 -12.90 -21.28 38.42
C ALA A 528 -12.45 -20.43 37.23
N ALA A 529 -12.85 -20.80 36.01
CA ALA A 529 -12.54 -20.00 34.81
C ALA A 529 -13.18 -18.61 34.88
N VAL A 530 -14.45 -18.52 35.31
CA VAL A 530 -15.15 -17.24 35.50
C VAL A 530 -14.47 -16.38 36.57
N SER A 531 -14.13 -16.95 37.74
CA SER A 531 -13.44 -16.23 38.81
C SER A 531 -12.03 -15.77 38.40
N PHE A 532 -11.30 -16.59 37.64
CA PHE A 532 -9.98 -16.24 37.11
C PHE A 532 -10.03 -15.01 36.21
N PHE A 533 -10.94 -15.00 35.24
CA PHE A 533 -11.12 -13.85 34.35
C PHE A 533 -11.77 -12.66 35.05
N ALA A 534 -12.64 -12.88 36.04
CA ALA A 534 -13.22 -11.83 36.87
C ALA A 534 -12.15 -11.05 37.64
N ALA A 535 -11.19 -11.74 38.25
CA ALA A 535 -10.07 -11.10 38.94
C ALA A 535 -9.26 -10.20 37.97
N GLN A 536 -8.91 -10.72 36.78
CA GLN A 536 -8.17 -9.94 35.79
C GLN A 536 -8.96 -8.75 35.23
N ALA A 537 -10.25 -8.92 34.97
CA ALA A 537 -11.12 -7.85 34.44
C ALA A 537 -11.15 -6.62 35.36
N TYR A 538 -11.00 -6.83 36.66
CA TYR A 538 -10.94 -5.79 37.69
C TYR A 538 -9.51 -5.49 38.16
N GLY A 539 -8.49 -5.97 37.45
CA GLY A 539 -7.09 -5.63 37.68
C GLY A 539 -6.47 -6.24 38.94
N ARG A 540 -6.91 -7.42 39.36
CA ARG A 540 -6.24 -8.25 40.38
C ARG A 540 -5.43 -9.35 39.69
N VAL A 541 -4.39 -9.85 40.36
CA VAL A 541 -3.58 -10.97 39.88
C VAL A 541 -4.18 -12.27 40.43
N PRO A 542 -4.83 -13.11 39.60
CA PRO A 542 -5.35 -14.38 40.08
C PRO A 542 -4.20 -15.35 40.42
N ALA A 543 -4.16 -15.84 41.65
CA ALA A 543 -3.19 -16.79 42.13
C ALA A 543 -3.87 -18.13 42.41
N MET A 544 -3.62 -19.14 41.57
CA MET A 544 -4.21 -20.48 41.74
C MET A 544 -3.56 -21.19 42.94
N LEU A 545 -4.35 -21.54 43.94
CA LEU A 545 -3.87 -22.24 45.14
C LEU A 545 -4.00 -23.75 44.96
N ASN A 546 -2.89 -24.46 45.15
CA ASN A 546 -2.88 -25.91 45.12
C ASN A 546 -3.37 -26.49 46.45
N PHE A 547 -4.67 -26.73 46.56
CA PHE A 547 -5.31 -27.26 47.76
C PHE A 547 -4.86 -28.68 48.15
N THR A 548 -4.13 -29.40 47.28
CA THR A 548 -3.67 -30.79 47.56
C THR A 548 -2.37 -30.84 48.38
N THR A 549 -1.66 -29.72 48.57
CA THR A 549 -0.36 -29.70 49.27
C THR A 549 -0.49 -29.67 50.80
N GLY A 550 -1.71 -29.61 51.34
CA GLY A 550 -1.97 -29.48 52.77
C GLY A 550 -1.89 -28.03 53.29
N ALA A 551 -2.47 -27.80 54.48
CA ALA A 551 -2.72 -26.45 55.01
C ALA A 551 -1.47 -25.60 55.24
N GLY A 552 -0.39 -26.18 55.79
CA GLY A 552 0.86 -25.45 56.00
C GLY A 552 1.46 -24.89 54.70
N ASN A 553 1.45 -25.69 53.63
CA ASN A 553 1.97 -25.28 52.33
C ASN A 553 1.08 -24.22 51.65
N VAL A 554 -0.25 -24.34 51.77
CA VAL A 554 -1.17 -23.32 51.23
C VAL A 554 -1.02 -22.00 51.99
N LEU A 555 -0.90 -22.05 53.32
CA LEU A 555 -0.64 -20.87 54.15
C LEU A 555 0.69 -20.20 53.78
N SER A 556 1.77 -20.98 53.68
CA SER A 556 3.08 -20.48 53.25
C SER A 556 3.02 -19.84 51.87
N ALA A 557 2.26 -20.44 50.93
CA ALA A 557 2.04 -19.85 49.61
C ALA A 557 1.27 -18.53 49.67
N CYS A 558 0.23 -18.44 50.51
CA CYS A 558 -0.50 -17.20 50.73
C CYS A 558 0.39 -16.09 51.31
N GLU A 559 1.20 -16.41 52.31
CA GLU A 559 2.16 -15.46 52.91
C GLU A 559 3.19 -14.99 51.89
N THR A 560 3.81 -15.93 51.16
CA THR A 560 4.85 -15.64 50.16
C THR A 560 4.32 -14.79 49.00
N ALA A 561 3.11 -15.11 48.52
CA ALA A 561 2.47 -14.37 47.43
C ALA A 561 1.67 -13.15 47.89
N CYS A 562 1.73 -12.80 49.19
CA CYS A 562 0.99 -11.69 49.80
C CYS A 562 -0.53 -11.76 49.56
N ILE A 563 -1.10 -12.97 49.50
CA ILE A 563 -2.53 -13.21 49.30
C ILE A 563 -3.26 -12.97 50.61
N ARG A 564 -4.16 -11.99 50.62
CA ARG A 564 -4.99 -11.64 51.79
C ARG A 564 -6.43 -12.10 51.68
N THR A 565 -6.89 -12.37 50.46
CA THR A 565 -8.25 -12.81 50.16
C THR A 565 -8.19 -14.05 49.28
N VAL A 566 -8.95 -15.08 49.65
CA VAL A 566 -9.05 -16.35 48.91
C VAL A 566 -10.51 -16.60 48.54
N ILE A 567 -10.75 -16.81 47.25
CA ILE A 567 -12.06 -17.17 46.70
C ILE A 567 -12.17 -18.69 46.64
N THR A 568 -13.26 -19.22 47.19
CA THR A 568 -13.56 -20.67 47.20
C THR A 568 -15.08 -20.92 47.08
N SER A 569 -15.51 -22.17 47.18
CA SER A 569 -16.92 -22.57 47.16
C SER A 569 -17.22 -23.49 48.35
N LYS A 570 -18.34 -23.27 49.05
CA LYS A 570 -18.79 -24.12 50.15
C LYS A 570 -18.97 -25.56 49.69
N ARG A 571 -19.61 -25.73 48.53
CA ARG A 571 -19.78 -27.05 47.90
C ARG A 571 -18.44 -27.72 47.62
N PHE A 572 -17.44 -26.96 47.15
CA PHE A 572 -16.11 -27.51 46.90
C PHE A 572 -15.40 -27.93 48.19
N ILE A 573 -15.44 -27.11 49.23
CA ILE A 573 -14.84 -27.44 50.54
C ILE A 573 -15.41 -28.75 51.08
N GLU A 574 -16.73 -28.92 51.01
CA GLU A 574 -17.40 -30.14 51.46
C GLU A 574 -17.03 -31.36 50.60
N GLN A 575 -17.20 -31.25 49.28
CA GLN A 575 -16.95 -32.35 48.35
C GLN A 575 -15.49 -32.83 48.34
N ALA A 576 -14.55 -31.91 48.50
CA ALA A 576 -13.12 -32.21 48.54
C ALA A 576 -12.60 -32.44 49.98
N ARG A 577 -13.47 -32.45 51.00
CA ARG A 577 -13.13 -32.64 52.42
C ARG A 577 -12.05 -31.66 52.91
N LEU A 578 -12.11 -30.41 52.45
CA LEU A 578 -11.14 -29.36 52.76
C LEU A 578 -11.52 -28.53 54.00
N GLY A 579 -12.39 -29.03 54.87
CA GLY A 579 -12.87 -28.30 56.06
C GLY A 579 -11.72 -27.85 56.96
N ALA A 580 -10.80 -28.76 57.30
CA ALA A 580 -9.63 -28.44 58.13
C ALA A 580 -8.71 -27.39 57.47
N LEU A 581 -8.57 -27.44 56.14
CA LEU A 581 -7.81 -26.44 55.38
C LEU A 581 -8.50 -25.07 55.40
N ALA A 582 -9.82 -25.03 55.22
CA ALA A 582 -10.57 -23.79 55.26
C ALA A 582 -10.51 -23.14 56.65
N GLU A 583 -10.64 -23.91 57.73
CA GLU A 583 -10.49 -23.37 59.09
C GLU A 583 -9.08 -22.81 59.32
N ALA A 584 -8.04 -23.53 58.93
CA ALA A 584 -6.65 -23.05 59.06
C ALA A 584 -6.38 -21.75 58.27
N LEU A 585 -7.10 -21.52 57.17
CA LEU A 585 -6.97 -20.30 56.37
C LEU A 585 -7.71 -19.10 56.97
N LYS A 586 -8.85 -19.29 57.65
CA LYS A 586 -9.67 -18.20 58.18
C LYS A 586 -8.92 -17.26 59.13
N ASP A 587 -7.95 -17.80 59.88
CA ASP A 587 -7.17 -17.04 60.86
C ASP A 587 -6.16 -16.07 60.20
N LYS A 588 -5.85 -16.25 58.91
CA LYS A 588 -4.78 -15.54 58.21
C LYS A 588 -5.24 -14.82 56.95
N VAL A 589 -6.28 -15.33 56.28
CA VAL A 589 -6.80 -14.78 55.03
C VAL A 589 -8.32 -14.66 55.08
N ARG A 590 -8.87 -13.66 54.38
CA ARG A 590 -10.31 -13.53 54.19
C ARG A 590 -10.80 -14.56 53.19
N LEU A 591 -11.62 -15.52 53.63
CA LEU A 591 -12.33 -16.43 52.74
C LEU A 591 -13.59 -15.78 52.19
N VAL A 592 -13.77 -15.85 50.88
CA VAL A 592 -14.99 -15.42 50.17
C VAL A 592 -15.55 -16.62 49.42
N TYR A 593 -16.79 -16.98 49.73
CA TYR A 593 -17.47 -18.10 49.10
C TYR A 593 -18.31 -17.63 47.92
N LEU A 594 -18.21 -18.31 46.78
CA LEU A 594 -18.97 -17.98 45.58
C LEU A 594 -20.49 -18.08 45.79
N GLU A 595 -20.95 -18.95 46.68
CA GLU A 595 -22.36 -19.07 47.05
C GLU A 595 -22.87 -17.80 47.75
N ASP A 596 -22.09 -17.23 48.69
CA ASP A 596 -22.47 -16.00 49.40
C ASP A 596 -22.52 -14.81 48.43
N VAL A 597 -21.55 -14.73 47.53
CA VAL A 597 -21.51 -13.71 46.47
C VAL A 597 -22.71 -13.84 45.53
N ARG A 598 -23.15 -15.06 45.21
CA ARG A 598 -24.34 -15.26 44.37
C ARG A 598 -25.61 -14.73 45.04
N ASP A 599 -25.72 -14.89 46.35
CA ASP A 599 -26.86 -14.40 47.12
C ASP A 599 -26.84 -12.86 47.19
N GLU A 600 -25.67 -12.23 47.36
CA GLU A 600 -25.49 -10.77 47.26
C GLU A 600 -25.84 -10.19 45.87
N MET A 601 -25.67 -10.99 44.81
CA MET A 601 -26.04 -10.60 43.45
C MET A 601 -27.56 -10.66 43.19
N GLY A 602 -28.37 -11.17 44.13
CA GLY A 602 -29.80 -11.38 43.94
C GLY A 602 -30.14 -12.46 42.90
N LEU A 603 -29.22 -13.41 42.68
CA LEU A 603 -29.37 -14.53 41.74
C LEU A 603 -29.92 -15.80 42.42
N SER A 604 -30.41 -15.68 43.65
CA SER A 604 -31.11 -16.73 44.38
C SER A 604 -32.54 -16.86 43.86
N GLY A 605 -32.72 -17.74 42.87
CA GLY A 605 -34.00 -18.16 42.30
C GLY A 605 -33.88 -19.57 41.76
#